data_AF-A0A7S2KVI7-F1
#
_entry.id   AF-A0A7S2KVI7-F1
#
_cell.length_a   1.000
_cell.length_b   1.000
_cell.length_c   1.000
_cell.angle_alpha   90.00
_cell.angle_beta   90.00
_cell.angle_gamma   90.00
#
_symmetry.space_group_name_H-M   'P 1'
#
loop_
_entity.id
_entity.type
_entity.pdbx_description
1 polymer ?
#
loop_
_entity_poly.entity_id
_entity_poly.type
_entity_poly.pdbx_seq_one_letter_code
_entity_poly.pdbx_strand_id
1 'polypeptide(L)'
;LEDRFLQILNSMMHGNKLDPLLDEEKSQVLEWAKGEVQPIREECLHELFENQARAHPEAIALLDNCGRDSMTYGELDRRSDKLAVELQRRGAKANMFVGLLMGDK
;
A
#
# COMPACT_ATOMS: atom_id res chain seq x y z
N LEU A 1 35.02 10.59 10.37
CA LEU A 1 35.67 11.26 9.20
C LEU A 1 36.84 10.42 8.70
N GLU A 2 37.71 9.93 9.58
CA GLU A 2 38.81 9.01 9.21
C GLU A 2 38.33 7.69 8.62
N ASP A 3 37.34 7.02 9.22
CA ASP A 3 36.89 5.70 8.77
C ASP A 3 36.35 5.70 7.34
N ARG A 4 35.61 6.75 6.99
CA ARG A 4 35.05 6.94 5.65
C ARG A 4 36.13 7.25 4.61
N PHE A 5 37.16 7.99 5.00
CA PHE A 5 38.30 8.24 4.12
C PHE A 5 39.09 6.96 3.84
N LEU A 6 39.31 6.12 4.86
CA LEU A 6 39.96 4.82 4.72
C LEU A 6 39.16 3.84 3.85
N GLN A 7 37.83 3.83 3.98
CA GLN A 7 36.96 2.99 3.14
C GLN A 7 37.04 3.37 1.65
N ILE A 8 37.08 4.67 1.35
CA ILE A 8 37.24 5.18 -0.02
C ILE A 8 38.60 4.78 -0.59
N LEU A 9 39.69 4.98 0.16
CA LEU A 9 41.03 4.59 -0.27
C LEU A 9 41.13 3.08 -0.51
N ASN A 10 40.57 2.26 0.38
CA ASN A 10 40.57 0.82 0.23
C ASN A 10 39.78 0.37 -1.01
N SER A 11 38.65 1.01 -1.29
CA SER A 11 37.83 0.75 -2.48
C SER A 11 38.55 1.14 -3.77
N MET A 12 39.28 2.27 -3.78
CA MET A 12 40.09 2.71 -4.93
C MET A 12 41.28 1.79 -5.19
N MET A 13 41.97 1.29 -4.15
CA MET A 13 43.11 0.40 -4.32
C MET A 13 42.72 -1.01 -4.82
N HIS A 14 41.53 -1.49 -4.45
CA HIS A 14 41.08 -2.84 -4.79
C HIS A 14 40.09 -2.87 -5.97
N GLY A 15 39.77 -1.73 -6.58
CA GLY A 15 38.86 -1.63 -7.72
C GLY A 15 37.41 -2.03 -7.40
N ASN A 16 37.04 -2.03 -6.11
CA ASN A 16 35.72 -2.45 -5.66
C ASN A 16 34.70 -1.31 -5.77
N LYS A 17 33.43 -1.68 -5.97
CA LYS A 17 32.29 -0.77 -5.93
C LYS A 17 32.23 -0.13 -4.55
N LEU A 18 32.20 1.20 -4.47
CA LEU A 18 32.05 1.91 -3.20
C LEU A 18 30.71 1.53 -2.54
N ASP A 19 30.78 0.98 -1.32
CA ASP A 19 29.63 0.91 -0.42
C ASP A 19 29.44 2.32 0.18
N PRO A 20 28.27 2.95 0.04
CA PRO A 20 28.03 4.29 0.58
C PRO A 20 27.94 4.32 2.11
N LEU A 21 27.85 3.17 2.78
CA LEU A 21 27.73 3.05 4.24
C LEU A 21 28.98 2.43 4.87
N LEU A 22 29.33 2.91 6.05
CA LEU A 22 30.27 2.25 6.96
C LEU A 22 29.64 0.99 7.58
N ASP A 23 30.46 0.09 8.11
CA ASP A 23 29.99 -1.14 8.75
C ASP A 23 29.08 -0.86 9.96
N GLU A 24 29.41 0.16 10.77
CA GLU A 24 28.56 0.62 11.87
C GLU A 24 27.21 1.19 11.37
N GLU A 25 27.24 2.01 10.32
CA GLU A 25 26.04 2.60 9.73
C GLU A 25 25.12 1.52 9.13
N LYS A 26 25.72 0.54 8.46
CA LYS A 26 25.03 -0.63 7.92
C LYS A 26 24.41 -1.48 9.03
N SER A 27 25.15 -1.70 10.12
CA SER A 27 24.66 -2.42 11.29
C SER A 27 23.46 -1.70 11.93
N GLN A 28 23.51 -0.38 12.02
CA GLN A 28 22.41 0.44 12.53
C GLN A 28 21.17 0.38 11.64
N VAL A 29 21.32 0.48 10.32
CA VAL A 29 20.20 0.35 9.37
C VAL A 29 19.56 -1.05 9.45
N LEU A 30 20.37 -2.10 9.54
CA LEU A 30 19.88 -3.47 9.70
C LEU A 30 19.17 -3.68 11.04
N GLU A 31 19.59 -2.97 12.09
CA GLU A 31 18.90 -2.98 13.36
C GLU A 31 17.51 -2.35 13.27
N TRP A 32 17.37 -1.21 12.57
CA TRP A 32 16.05 -0.59 12.32
C TRP A 32 15.15 -1.46 11.44
N ALA A 33 15.73 -2.25 10.55
CA ALA A 33 15.01 -3.19 9.70
C ALA A 33 14.54 -4.46 10.45
N LYS A 34 14.86 -4.61 11.75
CA LYS A 34 14.34 -5.70 12.58
C LYS A 34 12.87 -5.46 12.90
N GLY A 35 12.01 -5.99 12.05
CA GLY A 35 10.57 -6.11 12.28
C GLY A 35 10.10 -7.51 11.94
N GLU A 36 8.88 -7.83 12.35
CA GLU A 36 8.22 -9.05 11.88
C GLU A 36 8.05 -8.98 10.36
N VAL A 37 8.63 -9.94 9.64
CA VAL A 37 8.43 -10.06 8.19
C VAL A 37 7.04 -10.64 7.99
N GLN A 38 6.07 -9.78 7.70
CA GLN A 38 4.75 -10.26 7.31
C GLN A 38 4.76 -10.71 5.85
N PRO A 39 4.23 -11.90 5.54
CA PRO A 39 4.10 -12.34 4.17
C PRO A 39 3.21 -11.38 3.39
N ILE A 40 3.61 -11.08 2.16
CA ILE A 40 2.80 -10.28 1.25
C ILE A 40 1.58 -11.13 0.88
N ARG A 41 0.38 -10.59 1.10
CA ARG A 41 -0.85 -11.21 0.61
C ARG A 41 -0.86 -11.15 -0.91
N GLU A 42 -1.17 -12.27 -1.55
CA GLU A 42 -1.34 -12.34 -3.01
C GLU A 42 -2.67 -11.72 -3.46
N GLU A 43 -3.63 -11.60 -2.55
CA GLU A 43 -4.96 -11.05 -2.79
C GLU A 43 -4.92 -9.52 -2.95
N CYS A 44 -5.72 -9.01 -3.89
CA CYS A 44 -5.99 -7.60 -4.05
C CYS A 44 -6.93 -7.08 -2.94
N LEU A 45 -6.84 -5.78 -2.64
CA LEU A 45 -7.69 -5.16 -1.61
C LEU A 45 -9.19 -5.35 -1.85
N HIS A 46 -9.64 -5.30 -3.12
CA HIS A 46 -11.05 -5.50 -3.45
C HIS A 46 -11.50 -6.94 -3.18
N GLU A 47 -10.64 -7.95 -3.38
CA GLU A 47 -10.95 -9.36 -3.10
C GLU A 47 -11.15 -9.59 -1.60
N LEU A 48 -10.29 -8.99 -0.76
CA LEU A 48 -10.44 -9.02 0.69
C LEU A 48 -11.76 -8.39 1.14
N PHE A 49 -12.16 -7.28 0.50
CA PHE A 49 -13.42 -6.60 0.78
C PHE A 49 -14.63 -7.43 0.34
N GLU A 50 -14.62 -7.99 -0.87
CA GLU A 50 -15.67 -8.87 -1.40
C GLU A 50 -15.86 -10.10 -0.50
N ASN A 51 -14.77 -10.70 -0.02
CA ASN A 51 -14.81 -11.81 0.92
C ASN A 51 -15.52 -11.43 2.24
N GLN A 52 -15.21 -10.25 2.78
CA GLN A 52 -15.90 -9.73 3.96
C GLN A 52 -17.37 -9.44 3.70
N ALA A 53 -17.71 -8.87 2.53
CA ALA A 53 -19.08 -8.56 2.15
C ALA A 53 -19.92 -9.81 1.91
N ARG A 54 -19.32 -10.88 1.38
CA ARG A 54 -19.98 -12.18 1.22
C ARG A 54 -20.19 -12.87 2.56
N ALA A 55 -19.23 -12.78 3.47
CA ALA A 55 -19.32 -13.40 4.80
C ALA A 55 -20.33 -12.69 5.71
N HIS A 56 -20.41 -11.35 5.63
CA HIS A 56 -21.24 -10.54 6.53
C HIS A 56 -22.01 -9.44 5.77
N PRO A 57 -22.95 -9.81 4.88
CA PRO A 57 -23.61 -8.85 3.98
C PRO A 57 -24.46 -7.81 4.71
N GLU A 58 -25.03 -8.17 5.86
CA GLU A 58 -25.89 -7.29 6.67
C GLU A 58 -25.11 -6.47 7.71
N ALA A 59 -23.80 -6.69 7.85
CA ALA A 59 -22.97 -5.89 8.76
C ALA A 59 -22.79 -4.48 8.22
N ILE A 60 -22.79 -3.48 9.11
CA ILE A 60 -22.57 -2.08 8.75
C ILE A 60 -21.11 -1.88 8.30
N ALA A 61 -20.91 -1.35 7.09
CA ALA A 61 -19.60 -1.03 6.53
C ALA A 61 -19.27 0.47 6.65
N LEU A 62 -20.27 1.33 6.44
CA LEU A 62 -20.12 2.78 6.51
C LEU A 62 -21.23 3.38 7.37
N LEU A 63 -20.86 4.42 8.11
CA LEU A 63 -21.75 5.35 8.79
C LEU A 63 -21.37 6.75 8.34
N ASP A 64 -22.36 7.60 8.10
CA ASP A 64 -22.08 9.02 7.89
C ASP A 64 -21.56 9.67 9.20
N ASN A 65 -20.97 10.86 9.07
CA ASN A 65 -20.39 11.57 10.21
C ASN A 65 -21.43 11.89 11.32
N CYS A 66 -22.71 11.90 10.98
CA CYS A 66 -23.80 12.16 11.91
C CYS A 66 -24.47 10.88 12.47
N GLY A 67 -24.05 9.69 12.03
CA GLY A 67 -24.67 8.41 12.38
C GLY A 67 -26.14 8.24 11.94
N ARG A 68 -26.62 9.06 11.00
CA ARG A 68 -28.00 9.05 10.50
C ARG A 68 -28.19 8.10 9.33
N ASP A 69 -27.18 8.01 8.47
CA ASP A 69 -27.17 7.12 7.32
C ASP A 69 -26.13 6.02 7.52
N SER A 70 -26.54 4.78 7.26
CA SER A 70 -25.66 3.62 7.26
C SER A 70 -25.70 2.92 5.91
N MET A 71 -24.64 2.17 5.62
CA MET A 71 -24.58 1.30 4.46
C MET A 71 -23.95 -0.02 4.88
N THR A 72 -24.60 -1.12 4.54
CA THR A 72 -24.05 -2.45 4.84
C THR A 72 -22.93 -2.81 3.87
N TYR A 73 -22.11 -3.82 4.24
CA TYR A 73 -21.11 -4.35 3.33
C TYR A 73 -21.74 -4.83 2.01
N GLY A 74 -22.88 -5.53 2.06
CA GLY A 74 -23.55 -6.02 0.86
C GLY A 74 -24.11 -4.89 -0.03
N GLU A 75 -24.53 -3.77 0.55
CA GLU A 75 -24.94 -2.60 -0.21
C GLU A 75 -23.77 -1.87 -0.86
N LEU A 76 -22.67 -1.70 -0.11
CA LEU A 76 -21.48 -1.03 -0.57
C LEU A 76 -20.80 -1.80 -1.71
N ASP A 77 -20.73 -3.13 -1.58
CA ASP A 77 -20.21 -4.04 -2.60
C ASP A 77 -20.98 -3.90 -3.92
N ARG A 78 -22.31 -4.04 -3.88
CA ARG A 78 -23.18 -3.88 -5.07
C ARG A 78 -23.06 -2.49 -5.72
N ARG A 79 -22.83 -1.44 -4.95
CA ARG A 79 -22.64 -0.08 -5.48
C ARG A 79 -21.25 0.07 -6.12
N SER A 80 -20.23 -0.51 -5.50
CA SER A 80 -18.85 -0.52 -6.00
C SER A 80 -18.76 -1.28 -7.32
N ASP A 81 -19.40 -2.45 -7.42
CA ASP A 81 -19.48 -3.23 -8.66
C ASP A 81 -20.12 -2.45 -9.81
N LYS A 82 -21.24 -1.79 -9.54
CA LYS A 82 -21.91 -0.95 -10.54
C LYS A 82 -21.01 0.17 -11.03
N LEU A 83 -20.28 0.80 -10.11
CA LEU A 83 -19.32 1.85 -10.47
C LEU A 83 -18.14 1.28 -11.28
N ALA A 84 -17.62 0.11 -10.92
CA ALA A 84 -16.53 -0.55 -11.64
C ALA A 84 -16.93 -0.87 -13.10
N VAL A 85 -18.11 -1.44 -13.31
CA VAL A 85 -18.65 -1.69 -14.66
C VAL A 85 -18.79 -0.38 -15.44
N GLU A 86 -19.31 0.68 -14.83
CA GLU A 86 -19.46 1.97 -15.51
C GLU A 86 -18.10 2.61 -15.88
N LEU A 87 -17.11 2.54 -14.98
CA LEU A 87 -15.75 3.03 -15.26
C LEU A 87 -15.11 2.24 -16.40
N GLN A 88 -15.25 0.92 -16.43
CA GLN A 88 -14.77 0.07 -17.53
C GLN A 88 -15.45 0.43 -18.85
N ARG A 89 -16.77 0.67 -18.84
CA ARG A 89 -17.52 1.12 -20.03
C ARG A 89 -17.05 2.49 -20.54
N ARG A 90 -16.58 3.36 -19.65
CA ARG A 90 -15.96 4.66 -20.00
C ARG A 90 -14.49 4.56 -20.40
N GLY A 91 -13.92 3.36 -20.41
CA GLY A 91 -12.58 3.10 -20.90
C GLY A 91 -11.50 3.00 -19.82
N ALA A 92 -11.86 2.96 -18.54
CA ALA A 92 -10.89 2.71 -17.47
C ALA A 92 -10.25 1.33 -17.63
N LYS A 93 -8.93 1.27 -17.46
CA LYS A 93 -8.11 0.04 -17.55
C LYS A 93 -7.05 0.04 -16.45
N ALA A 94 -6.39 -1.11 -16.27
CA ALA A 94 -5.22 -1.21 -15.41
C ALA A 94 -4.17 -0.14 -15.79
N ASN A 95 -3.54 0.45 -14.78
CA ASN A 95 -2.54 1.52 -14.91
C ASN A 95 -3.08 2.85 -15.50
N MET A 96 -4.39 3.10 -15.42
CA MET A 96 -4.97 4.40 -15.78
C MET A 96 -5.38 5.19 -14.53
N PHE A 97 -5.28 6.52 -14.62
CA PHE A 97 -5.75 7.42 -13.58
C PHE A 97 -7.26 7.68 -13.72
N VAL A 98 -7.96 7.69 -12.59
CA VAL A 98 -9.36 8.11 -12.48
C VAL A 98 -9.41 9.30 -11.53
N GLY A 99 -9.87 10.46 -12.03
CA GLY A 99 -10.04 11.66 -11.20
C GLY A 99 -11.26 11.53 -10.30
N LEU A 100 -11.08 11.80 -9.01
CA LEU A 100 -12.18 11.85 -8.04
C LEU A 100 -12.49 13.32 -7.71
N LEU A 101 -13.73 13.72 -7.97
CA LEU A 101 -14.29 15.00 -7.51
C LEU A 101 -15.50 14.67 -6.64
N MET A 102 -15.33 14.85 -5.32
CA MET A 102 -16.42 14.70 -4.37
C MET A 102 -16.85 16.09 -3.92
N GLY A 103 -18.15 16.38 -3.99
CA GLY A 103 -18.70 17.59 -3.37
C GLY A 103 -18.84 17.40 -1.87
N ASP A 104 -18.64 18.47 -1.10
CA ASP A 104 -18.97 18.44 0.34
C ASP A 104 -20.48 18.20 0.52
N LYS A 105 -20.81 17.29 1.43
CA LYS A 105 -22.16 17.11 1.99
C LYS A 105 -22.30 17.90 3.27
#